data_AF-A0A348B5M8-F1
#
_entry.id   AF-A0A348B5M8-F1
#
_cell.length_a   1.000
_cell.length_b   1.000
_cell.length_c   1.000
_cell.angle_alpha   90.00
_cell.angle_beta   90.00
_cell.angle_gamma   90.00
#
_symmetry.space_group_name_H-M   'P 1'
#
loop_
_entity.id
_entity.type
_entity.pdbx_description
1 polymer ?
#
loop_
_entity_poly.entity_id
_entity_poly.type
_entity_poly.pdbx_seq_one_letter_code
_entity_poly.pdbx_strand_id
1 'polypeptide(L)'
;MANITVIGAGGVYNAEYFFVKSLRSLGNSVQFVDQYEGVSRKFLTRFLSTRFRPYRLVLSNLPINRRRFERVDLILVFKGELLTGDTLSRLSELNTYLFYTDTYKFPILLKNRLHYFRG
;
A
#
# COMPACT_ATOMS: atom_id res chain seq x y z
N MET A 1 -3.81 -12.58 -19.43
CA MET A 1 -2.72 -11.83 -18.78
C MET A 1 -3.35 -10.60 -18.15
N ALA A 2 -3.01 -10.31 -16.89
CA ALA A 2 -3.61 -9.20 -16.15
C ALA A 2 -2.63 -8.03 -15.99
N ASN A 3 -3.18 -6.82 -15.87
CA ASN A 3 -2.50 -5.60 -15.44
C ASN A 3 -2.66 -5.48 -13.92
N ILE A 4 -1.54 -5.53 -13.20
CA ILE A 4 -1.53 -5.57 -11.74
C ILE A 4 -0.69 -4.41 -11.20
N THR A 5 -1.24 -3.65 -10.28
CA THR A 5 -0.47 -2.66 -9.50
C THR A 5 -0.16 -3.23 -8.13
N VAL A 6 1.10 -3.20 -7.72
CA VAL A 6 1.54 -3.59 -6.38
C VAL A 6 2.02 -2.34 -5.64
N ILE A 7 1.39 -2.01 -4.52
CA ILE A 7 1.75 -0.90 -3.65
C ILE A 7 2.38 -1.47 -2.38
N GLY A 8 3.60 -1.05 -2.03
CA GLY A 8 4.25 -1.60 -0.84
C GLY A 8 5.59 -0.94 -0.53
N ALA A 9 6.42 -1.59 0.28
CA ALA A 9 7.77 -1.09 0.55
C ALA A 9 8.75 -1.54 -0.55
N GLY A 10 9.43 -0.58 -1.18
CA GLY A 10 10.50 -0.90 -2.13
C GLY A 10 11.69 -1.57 -1.45
N GLY A 11 12.26 -2.59 -2.09
CA GLY A 11 13.42 -3.33 -1.61
C GLY A 11 13.68 -4.62 -2.38
N VAL A 12 14.80 -5.27 -2.09
CA VAL A 12 15.11 -6.62 -2.59
C VAL A 12 14.88 -7.61 -1.45
N TYR A 13 14.42 -8.82 -1.78
CA TYR A 13 14.21 -9.92 -0.83
C TYR A 13 13.13 -9.69 0.25
N ASN A 14 12.24 -8.70 0.07
CA ASN A 14 11.01 -8.60 0.86
C ASN A 14 9.84 -9.33 0.17
N ALA A 15 8.71 -9.42 0.87
CA ALA A 15 7.51 -10.08 0.33
C ALA A 15 7.07 -9.45 -1.00
N GLU A 16 7.04 -8.12 -1.06
CA GLU A 16 6.70 -7.34 -2.25
C GLU A 16 7.56 -7.74 -3.46
N TYR A 17 8.87 -7.86 -3.28
CA TYR A 17 9.81 -8.26 -4.33
C TYR A 17 9.46 -9.64 -4.89
N PHE A 18 9.21 -10.63 -4.02
CA PHE A 18 8.88 -11.98 -4.46
C PHE A 18 7.52 -12.02 -5.17
N PHE A 19 6.50 -11.33 -4.66
CA PHE A 19 5.20 -11.25 -5.32
C PHE A 19 5.29 -10.60 -6.70
N VAL A 20 5.98 -9.45 -6.82
CA VAL A 20 6.18 -8.80 -8.12
C VAL A 20 6.91 -9.71 -9.10
N LYS A 21 7.98 -10.40 -8.65
CA LYS A 21 8.74 -11.34 -9.48
C LYS A 21 7.87 -12.51 -9.95
N SER A 22 7.13 -13.14 -9.05
CA SER A 22 6.26 -14.27 -9.37
C SER A 22 5.12 -13.87 -10.32
N LEU A 23 4.44 -12.75 -10.06
CA LEU A 23 3.36 -12.26 -10.93
C LEU A 23 3.85 -11.98 -12.36
N ARG A 24 5.04 -11.38 -12.49
CA ARG A 24 5.69 -11.17 -13.79
C ARG A 24 6.08 -12.48 -14.47
N SER A 25 6.60 -13.47 -13.73
CA SER A 25 6.94 -14.78 -14.31
C SER A 25 5.73 -15.55 -14.83
N LEU A 26 4.53 -15.26 -14.32
CA LEU A 26 3.26 -15.79 -14.82
C LEU A 26 2.72 -15.03 -16.05
N GLY A 27 3.49 -14.07 -16.58
CA GLY A 27 3.13 -13.29 -17.77
C GLY A 27 2.24 -12.07 -17.51
N ASN A 28 2.08 -11.63 -16.26
CA ASN A 28 1.30 -10.43 -15.97
C ASN A 28 2.12 -9.16 -16.16
N SER A 29 1.47 -8.07 -16.56
CA SER A 29 2.05 -6.73 -16.55
C SER A 29 1.96 -6.18 -15.12
N VAL A 30 3.10 -5.95 -14.47
CA VAL A 30 3.14 -5.57 -13.05
C VAL A 30 3.83 -4.22 -12.87
N GLN A 31 3.05 -3.23 -12.43
CA GLN A 31 3.56 -1.94 -11.98
C GLN A 31 3.78 -1.98 -10.46
N PHE A 32 4.99 -1.63 -10.02
CA PHE A 32 5.28 -1.50 -8.59
C PHE A 32 5.28 -0.03 -8.18
N VAL A 33 4.72 0.28 -7.01
CA VAL A 33 4.65 1.61 -6.42
C VAL A 33 5.20 1.56 -4.99
N ASP A 34 6.34 2.23 -4.75
CA ASP A 34 6.91 2.34 -3.41
C ASP A 34 6.11 3.38 -2.60
N GLN A 35 5.39 2.95 -1.56
CA GLN A 35 4.65 3.86 -0.69
C GLN A 35 5.59 4.80 0.12
N TYR A 36 6.88 4.48 0.18
CA TYR A 36 7.93 5.29 0.82
C TYR A 36 8.68 6.20 -0.17
N GLU A 37 8.21 6.35 -1.41
CA GLU A 37 8.74 7.33 -2.35
C GLU A 37 8.73 8.74 -1.71
N GLY A 38 9.88 9.43 -1.74
CA GLY A 38 10.05 10.73 -1.09
C GLY A 38 10.20 10.70 0.45
N VAL A 39 10.28 9.52 1.07
CA VAL A 39 10.46 9.37 2.53
C VAL A 39 11.91 9.03 2.86
N SER A 40 12.63 9.97 3.51
CA SER A 40 14.03 9.78 3.92
C SER A 40 14.20 8.80 5.09
N ARG A 41 13.34 8.90 6.12
CA ARG A 41 13.40 8.06 7.33
C ARG A 41 12.24 7.06 7.36
N LYS A 42 12.34 5.96 6.59
CA LYS A 42 11.27 4.95 6.44
C LYS A 42 10.79 4.38 7.79
N PHE A 43 11.72 3.93 8.65
CA PHE A 43 11.39 3.34 9.95
C PHE A 43 10.69 4.32 10.90
N LEU A 44 11.21 5.55 11.01
CA LEU A 44 10.61 6.58 11.86
C LEU A 44 9.22 6.97 11.35
N THR A 45 9.08 7.17 10.04
CA THR A 45 7.78 7.51 9.42
C THR A 45 6.76 6.41 9.66
N ARG A 46 7.15 5.14 9.49
CA ARG A 46 6.32 3.98 9.83
C ARG A 46 5.93 3.96 11.31
N PHE A 47 6.89 4.19 12.20
CA PHE A 47 6.64 4.19 13.64
C PHE A 47 5.63 5.30 14.00
N LEU A 48 5.84 6.51 13.50
CA LEU A 48 4.96 7.64 13.75
C LEU A 48 3.56 7.42 13.14
N SER A 49 3.48 6.94 11.90
CA SER A 49 2.19 6.71 11.22
C SER A 49 1.36 5.60 11.86
N THR A 50 2.01 4.59 12.46
CA THR A 50 1.33 3.46 13.09
C THR A 50 0.97 3.71 14.56
N ARG A 51 1.67 4.62 15.25
CA ARG A 51 1.51 4.87 16.70
C ARG A 51 0.86 6.21 17.04
N PHE A 52 1.07 7.25 16.24
CA PHE A 52 0.59 8.60 16.50
C PHE A 52 -0.46 9.03 15.48
N ARG A 53 -1.75 8.97 15.87
CA ARG A 53 -2.87 9.34 14.99
C ARG A 53 -2.72 10.72 14.34
N PRO A 54 -2.27 11.80 15.02
CA PRO A 54 -2.14 13.12 14.39
C PRO A 54 -1.13 13.13 13.23
N TYR A 55 -0.11 12.27 13.28
CA TYR A 55 0.89 12.17 12.22
C TYR A 55 0.29 11.70 10.88
N ARG A 56 -0.92 11.12 10.89
CA ARG A 56 -1.63 10.73 9.66
C ARG A 56 -2.01 11.93 8.79
N LEU A 57 -2.16 13.13 9.35
CA LEU A 57 -2.43 14.35 8.58
C LEU A 57 -1.27 14.69 7.63
N VAL A 58 -0.04 14.40 8.05
CA VAL A 58 1.18 14.67 7.27
C VAL A 58 1.30 13.70 6.09
N LEU A 59 0.70 12.50 6.18
CA LEU A 59 0.75 11.51 5.10
C LEU A 59 0.12 12.03 3.80
N SER A 60 -0.85 12.95 3.87
CA SER A 60 -1.50 13.57 2.70
C SER A 60 -0.50 14.24 1.74
N ASN A 61 0.65 14.66 2.26
CA ASN A 61 1.71 15.30 1.48
C ASN A 61 2.64 14.32 0.76
N LEU A 62 2.58 13.03 1.09
CA LEU A 62 3.43 12.02 0.45
C LEU A 62 2.98 11.75 -1.00
N PRO A 63 3.93 11.51 -1.93
CA PRO A 63 3.63 11.24 -3.34
C PRO A 63 2.56 10.16 -3.55
N ILE A 64 2.60 9.08 -2.76
CA ILE A 64 1.65 7.98 -2.86
C ILE A 64 0.19 8.41 -2.67
N ASN A 65 -0.07 9.43 -1.84
CA ASN A 65 -1.43 9.90 -1.56
C ASN A 65 -1.93 10.93 -2.58
N ARG A 66 -1.03 11.53 -3.34
CA ARG A 66 -1.35 12.47 -4.43
C ARG A 66 -1.41 11.78 -5.80
N ARG A 67 -0.91 10.54 -5.89
CA ARG A 67 -0.91 9.73 -7.11
C ARG A 67 -2.34 9.46 -7.58
N ARG A 68 -2.54 9.56 -8.89
CA ARG A 68 -3.72 9.03 -9.57
C ARG A 68 -3.45 7.57 -9.94
N PHE A 69 -4.31 6.67 -9.50
CA PHE A 69 -4.24 5.27 -9.85
C PHE A 69 -5.11 5.01 -11.08
N GLU A 70 -4.55 4.32 -12.06
CA GLU A 70 -5.28 3.89 -13.25
C GLU A 70 -6.16 2.69 -12.92
N ARG A 71 -7.20 2.48 -13.72
CA ARG A 71 -8.04 1.30 -13.60
C ARG A 71 -7.28 0.10 -14.17
N VAL A 72 -6.93 -0.82 -13.29
CA VAL A 72 -6.20 -2.06 -13.59
C VAL A 72 -7.03 -3.27 -13.16
N ASP A 73 -6.64 -4.46 -13.58
CA ASP A 73 -7.36 -5.69 -13.25
C ASP A 73 -7.25 -6.01 -11.76
N LEU A 74 -6.15 -5.62 -11.10
CA LEU A 74 -5.91 -5.90 -9.69
C LEU A 74 -4.95 -4.88 -9.07
N ILE A 75 -5.27 -4.39 -7.87
CA ILE A 75 -4.33 -3.64 -7.02
C ILE A 75 -4.06 -4.42 -5.74
N LEU A 76 -2.79 -4.73 -5.48
CA LEU A 76 -2.33 -5.38 -4.25
C LEU A 76 -1.63 -4.36 -3.36
N VAL A 77 -2.20 -4.10 -2.18
CA VAL A 77 -1.64 -3.19 -1.19
C VAL A 77 -0.97 -3.98 -0.08
N PHE A 78 0.35 -3.89 0.03
CA PHE A 78 1.13 -4.46 1.12
C PHE A 78 1.19 -3.48 2.29
N LYS A 79 0.54 -3.85 3.39
CA LYS A 79 0.44 -3.10 4.65
C LYS A 79 -0.24 -1.73 4.56
N GLY A 80 0.10 -0.88 3.60
CA GLY A 80 -0.54 0.41 3.35
C GLY A 80 -0.45 1.40 4.52
N GLU A 81 0.58 1.33 5.36
CA GLU A 81 0.77 2.19 6.54
C GLU A 81 0.91 3.67 6.21
N LEU A 82 1.34 4.01 4.98
CA LEU A 82 1.48 5.39 4.52
C LEU A 82 0.29 5.89 3.69
N LEU A 83 -0.71 5.04 3.46
CA LEU A 83 -1.94 5.42 2.76
C LEU A 83 -2.92 6.11 3.70
N THR A 84 -3.47 7.25 3.27
CA THR A 84 -4.56 7.96 3.97
C THR A 84 -5.89 7.22 3.79
N GLY A 85 -6.90 7.63 4.57
CA GLY A 85 -8.28 7.15 4.38
C GLY A 85 -8.80 7.47 2.98
N ASP A 86 -8.56 8.68 2.49
CA ASP A 86 -9.03 9.13 1.17
C ASP A 86 -8.38 8.34 0.02
N THR A 87 -7.08 8.04 0.13
CA THR A 87 -6.40 7.19 -0.86
C THR A 87 -6.95 5.77 -0.82
N LEU A 88 -7.19 5.22 0.36
CA LEU A 88 -7.83 3.90 0.46
C LEU A 88 -9.26 3.89 -0.07
N SER A 89 -10.04 4.94 0.17
CA SER A 89 -11.40 5.06 -0.36
C SER A 89 -11.38 5.03 -1.88
N ARG A 90 -10.51 5.83 -2.51
CA ARG A 90 -10.34 5.83 -3.97
C ARG A 90 -9.86 4.47 -4.50
N LEU A 91 -8.93 3.83 -3.81
CA LEU A 91 -8.47 2.49 -4.18
C LEU A 91 -9.58 1.44 -4.01
N SER A 92 -10.47 1.58 -3.02
CA SER A 92 -11.57 0.63 -2.78
C SER A 92 -12.64 0.63 -3.87
N GLU A 93 -12.70 1.68 -4.68
CA GLU A 93 -13.54 1.76 -5.89
C GLU A 93 -12.92 0.97 -7.07
N LEU A 94 -11.67 0.53 -6.93
CA LEU A 94 -10.95 -0.32 -7.85
C LEU A 94 -10.89 -1.75 -7.32
N ASN A 95 -10.44 -2.70 -8.14
CA ASN A 95 -10.27 -4.10 -7.72
C ASN A 95 -9.06 -4.25 -6.78
N THR A 96 -9.18 -3.74 -5.55
CA THR A 96 -8.07 -3.60 -4.59
C THR A 96 -8.17 -4.57 -3.43
N TYR A 97 -7.06 -5.28 -3.17
CA TYR A 97 -6.90 -6.18 -2.03
C TYR A 97 -5.78 -5.72 -1.11
N LEU A 98 -6.02 -5.81 0.20
CA LEU A 98 -4.99 -5.59 1.22
C LEU A 98 -4.29 -6.89 1.55
N PHE A 99 -3.00 -6.96 1.26
CA PHE A 99 -2.11 -8.01 1.75
C PHE A 99 -1.42 -7.55 3.05
N TYR A 100 -1.88 -8.08 4.18
CA TYR A 100 -1.42 -7.67 5.51
C TYR A 100 -1.06 -8.90 6.35
N THR A 101 0.19 -9.36 6.28
CA THR A 101 0.62 -10.57 7.03
C THR A 101 0.91 -10.31 8.52
N ASP A 102 0.98 -9.04 8.94
CA ASP A 102 1.35 -8.62 10.31
C ASP A 102 0.15 -8.00 11.09
N THR A 103 -1.10 -8.40 10.82
CA THR A 103 -2.33 -7.74 11.32
C THR A 103 -2.36 -7.55 12.84
N TYR A 104 -1.81 -8.49 13.60
CA TYR A 104 -1.79 -8.47 15.05
C TYR A 104 -0.84 -7.42 15.66
N LYS A 105 0.12 -6.90 14.90
CA LYS A 105 1.15 -6.00 15.44
C LYS A 105 0.75 -4.52 15.43
N PHE A 106 -0.30 -4.14 14.69
CA PHE A 106 -0.67 -2.72 14.49
C PHE A 106 -2.19 -2.46 14.49
N PRO A 107 -2.91 -2.72 15.60
CA PRO A 107 -4.37 -2.57 15.67
C PRO A 107 -4.86 -1.14 15.40
N ILE A 108 -4.08 -0.12 15.76
CA ILE A 108 -4.40 1.30 15.49
C ILE A 108 -4.48 1.57 14.00
N LEU A 109 -3.61 0.92 13.21
CA LEU A 109 -3.57 1.10 11.78
C LEU A 109 -4.79 0.48 11.13
N LEU A 110 -5.23 -0.71 11.53
CA LEU A 110 -6.39 -1.39 10.92
C LEU A 110 -7.73 -0.79 11.34
N LYS A 111 -7.78 -0.08 12.47
CA LYS A 111 -8.99 0.57 12.96
C LYS A 111 -9.56 1.51 11.90
N ASN A 112 -10.82 1.24 11.50
CA ASN A 112 -11.56 1.99 10.48
C ASN A 112 -10.90 1.97 9.09
N ARG A 113 -10.21 0.88 8.72
CA ARG A 113 -9.66 0.71 7.36
C ARG A 113 -10.13 -0.56 6.66
N LEU A 114 -10.52 -1.59 7.41
CA LEU A 114 -10.92 -2.89 6.83
C LEU A 114 -12.10 -2.77 5.86
N HIS A 115 -12.99 -1.80 6.07
CA HIS A 115 -14.16 -1.59 5.21
C HIS A 115 -13.81 -1.14 3.78
N TYR A 116 -12.58 -0.67 3.54
CA TYR A 116 -12.08 -0.31 2.20
C TYR A 116 -11.60 -1.51 1.39
N PHE A 117 -11.59 -2.72 1.95
CA PHE A 117 -11.08 -3.92 1.28
C PHE A 117 -12.20 -4.97 1.25
N ARG A 118 -13.17 -4.78 0.36
CA ARG A 118 -14.41 -5.58 0.36
C ARG A 118 -14.29 -6.96 -0.25
N GLY A 119 -13.20 -7.25 -0.99
CA GLY A 119 -13.03 -8.52 -1.67
C GLY A 119 -13.93 -8.66 -2.89
#